data_AF-A0A1Y2LNX2-F1
#
_entry.id   AF-A0A1Y2LNX2-F1
#
_cell.length_a   1.000
_cell.length_b   1.000
_cell.length_c   1.000
_cell.angle_alpha   90.00
_cell.angle_beta   90.00
_cell.angle_gamma   90.00
#
_symmetry.space_group_name_H-M   'P 1'
#
loop_
_entity.id
_entity.type
_entity.pdbx_description
1 polymer ?
#
loop_
_entity_poly.entity_id
_entity_poly.type
_entity_poly.pdbx_seq_one_letter_code
_entity_poly.pdbx_strand_id
1 'polypeptide(L)'
;MAAEWIQMQREGWLCQLYGVDNEDGTRVLPPNGVHVKLVSIMEKLLSMDISPSDAATQTAALVMTQKDVHTPASNLVGIYYGAVQDIDDEKISGVLVDYLAELASLPDAINEGPEMKIVWTGLGDEYVEPGQPIVFETGKLWRDLPEFGWNLTEILQGPEQYLKMHGGRKEPLGAMQAWKNLNTYLALRAVHPKAQTIPAMVNKTLCFRIFVMALEQRSDSRLGRNSELHAPAAAQWLRIAGDEIEQLCKGTETWPEGQLWKDHGGTNRCDGARLTFWKSRLRDMGYWTTTVYYV
;
A
#
# COMPACT_ATOMS: atom_id res chain seq x y z
N MET A 1 13.54 -12.93 4.97
CA MET A 1 12.65 -11.80 4.65
C MET A 1 11.21 -12.05 5.09
N ALA A 2 10.38 -12.86 4.41
CA ALA A 2 8.98 -13.06 4.81
C ALA A 2 8.81 -13.64 6.24
N ALA A 3 9.57 -14.69 6.60
CA ALA A 3 9.51 -15.28 7.93
C ALA A 3 9.98 -14.31 9.05
N GLU A 4 11.01 -13.52 8.79
CA GLU A 4 11.51 -12.49 9.73
C GLU A 4 10.47 -11.39 9.92
N TRP A 5 9.84 -10.94 8.82
CA TRP A 5 8.77 -9.96 8.87
C TRP A 5 7.56 -10.47 9.66
N ILE A 6 7.18 -11.74 9.47
CA ILE A 6 6.11 -12.38 10.25
C ILE A 6 6.44 -12.38 11.75
N GLN A 7 7.69 -12.69 12.12
CA GLN A 7 8.11 -12.64 13.52
C GLN A 7 8.01 -11.20 14.07
N MET A 8 8.44 -10.20 13.29
CA MET A 8 8.31 -8.79 13.67
C MET A 8 6.85 -8.38 13.89
N GLN A 9 5.90 -8.89 13.10
CA GLN A 9 4.48 -8.62 13.36
C GLN A 9 4.01 -9.29 14.66
N ARG A 10 4.45 -10.52 14.94
CA ARG A 10 4.05 -11.28 16.15
C ARG A 10 4.61 -10.69 17.45
N GLU A 11 5.80 -10.07 17.40
CA GLU A 11 6.49 -9.51 18.56
C GLU A 11 6.37 -7.99 18.67
N GLY A 12 5.98 -7.32 17.57
CA GLY A 12 5.92 -5.87 17.47
C GLY A 12 4.60 -5.26 17.94
N TRP A 13 4.09 -4.33 17.14
CA TRP A 13 2.94 -3.49 17.51
C TRP A 13 1.67 -4.30 17.82
N LEU A 14 1.42 -5.42 17.12
CA LEU A 14 0.28 -6.30 17.44
C LEU A 14 0.39 -6.85 18.86
N CYS A 15 1.59 -7.28 19.27
CA CYS A 15 1.80 -7.79 20.62
C CYS A 15 1.68 -6.67 21.68
N GLN A 16 2.15 -5.47 21.36
CA GLN A 16 2.00 -4.31 22.25
C GLN A 16 0.54 -3.91 22.47
N LEU A 17 -0.32 -4.09 21.47
CA LEU A 17 -1.74 -3.74 21.58
C LEU A 17 -2.59 -4.89 22.14
N TYR A 18 -2.36 -6.11 21.66
CA TYR A 18 -3.26 -7.26 21.89
C TYR A 18 -2.59 -8.42 22.63
N GLY A 19 -1.31 -8.31 22.97
CA GLY A 19 -0.58 -9.32 23.71
C GLY A 19 -1.01 -9.38 25.18
N VAL A 20 -0.96 -10.58 25.74
CA VAL A 20 -1.15 -10.82 27.18
C VAL A 20 0.20 -10.93 27.86
N ASP A 21 0.29 -10.45 29.09
CA ASP A 21 1.51 -10.56 29.90
C ASP A 21 1.74 -12.03 30.31
N ASN A 22 2.97 -12.50 30.13
CA ASN A 22 3.47 -13.75 30.67
C ASN A 22 4.04 -13.54 32.08
N GLU A 23 4.26 -14.64 32.81
CA GLU A 23 4.86 -14.64 34.14
C GLU A 23 6.28 -14.03 34.18
N ASP A 24 6.99 -14.05 33.06
CA ASP A 24 8.33 -13.46 32.90
C ASP A 24 8.33 -11.97 32.51
N GLY A 25 7.15 -11.34 32.42
CA GLY A 25 6.99 -9.95 32.04
C GLY A 25 7.09 -9.68 30.53
N THR A 26 7.21 -10.73 29.71
CA THR A 26 7.08 -10.60 28.24
C THR A 26 5.61 -10.54 27.84
N ARG A 27 5.31 -9.93 26.69
CA ARG A 27 3.97 -9.99 26.08
C ARG A 27 3.97 -10.95 24.92
N VAL A 28 2.93 -11.76 24.82
CA VAL A 28 2.70 -12.66 23.69
C VAL A 28 1.27 -12.56 23.20
N LEU A 29 1.08 -12.65 21.88
CA LEU A 29 -0.26 -12.74 21.32
C LEU A 29 -0.94 -14.04 21.76
N PRO A 30 -2.24 -14.00 22.13
CA PRO A 30 -2.99 -15.21 22.45
C PRO A 30 -2.90 -16.22 21.29
N PRO A 31 -2.48 -17.48 21.51
CA PRO A 31 -2.23 -18.44 20.44
C PRO A 31 -3.42 -18.69 19.50
N ASN A 32 -4.64 -18.55 20.02
CA ASN A 32 -5.89 -18.72 19.28
C ASN A 32 -6.57 -17.38 18.90
N GLY A 33 -5.90 -16.26 19.17
CA GLY A 33 -6.40 -14.92 18.87
C GLY A 33 -6.51 -14.64 17.38
N VAL A 34 -7.43 -13.73 17.02
CA VAL A 34 -7.68 -13.37 15.61
C VAL A 34 -6.43 -12.83 14.92
N HIS A 35 -5.61 -12.02 15.61
CA HIS A 35 -4.39 -11.44 15.06
C HIS A 35 -3.33 -12.50 14.72
N VAL A 36 -3.16 -13.52 15.57
CA VAL A 36 -2.26 -14.65 15.27
C VAL A 36 -2.71 -15.38 14.01
N LYS A 37 -4.02 -15.60 13.86
CA LYS A 37 -4.58 -16.28 12.68
C LYS A 37 -4.46 -15.43 11.43
N LEU A 38 -4.68 -14.11 11.50
CA LEU A 38 -4.45 -13.17 10.40
C LEU A 38 -2.99 -13.20 9.94
N VAL A 39 -2.04 -13.12 10.88
CA VAL A 39 -0.61 -13.21 10.58
C VAL A 39 -0.26 -14.56 9.95
N SER A 40 -0.82 -15.67 10.45
CA SER A 40 -0.61 -17.01 9.86
C SER A 40 -1.18 -17.14 8.44
N ILE A 41 -2.28 -16.47 8.10
CA ILE A 41 -2.80 -16.43 6.72
C ILE A 41 -1.81 -15.67 5.82
N MET A 42 -1.35 -14.49 6.28
CA MET A 42 -0.36 -13.71 5.55
C MET A 42 0.97 -14.46 5.39
N GLU A 43 1.41 -15.19 6.41
CA GLU A 43 2.61 -16.04 6.35
C GLU A 43 2.51 -17.05 5.21
N LYS A 44 1.40 -17.80 5.14
CA LYS A 44 1.15 -18.79 4.08
C LYS A 44 1.02 -18.16 2.69
N LEU A 45 0.45 -16.96 2.61
CA LEU A 45 0.35 -16.20 1.36
C LEU A 45 1.75 -15.78 0.88
N LEU A 46 2.57 -15.23 1.77
CA LEU A 46 3.92 -14.74 1.47
C LEU A 46 4.89 -15.88 1.16
N SER A 47 4.71 -17.05 1.77
CA SER A 47 5.44 -18.29 1.41
C SER A 47 4.90 -18.97 0.15
N MET A 48 3.77 -18.50 -0.39
CA MET A 48 3.07 -19.06 -1.55
C MET A 48 2.55 -20.49 -1.30
N ASP A 49 2.32 -20.86 -0.04
CA ASP A 49 1.72 -22.14 0.37
C ASP A 49 0.21 -22.18 0.09
N ILE A 50 -0.44 -21.02 -0.01
CA ILE A 50 -1.84 -20.86 -0.39
C ILE A 50 -1.97 -19.81 -1.50
N SER A 51 -3.02 -19.92 -2.32
CA SER A 51 -3.28 -18.95 -3.38
C SER A 51 -3.79 -17.61 -2.81
N PRO A 52 -3.66 -16.49 -3.55
CA PRO A 52 -4.27 -15.22 -3.17
C PRO A 52 -5.78 -15.30 -2.89
N SER A 53 -6.51 -16.10 -3.68
CA SER A 53 -7.95 -16.32 -3.50
C SER A 53 -8.26 -17.09 -2.21
N ASP A 54 -7.46 -18.13 -1.89
CA ASP A 54 -7.62 -18.89 -0.66
C ASP A 54 -7.32 -18.05 0.57
N ALA A 55 -6.27 -17.23 0.50
CA ALA A 55 -5.92 -16.29 1.55
C ALA A 55 -7.05 -15.26 1.75
N ALA A 56 -7.57 -14.65 0.68
CA ALA A 56 -8.68 -13.70 0.75
C ALA A 56 -9.93 -14.31 1.40
N THR A 57 -10.30 -15.53 0.98
CA THR A 57 -11.45 -16.25 1.55
C THR A 57 -11.25 -16.58 3.03
N GLN A 58 -10.06 -17.07 3.40
CA GLN A 58 -9.73 -17.37 4.80
C GLN A 58 -9.73 -16.10 5.67
N THR A 59 -9.18 -14.99 5.17
CA THR A 59 -9.22 -13.69 5.85
C THR A 59 -10.65 -13.23 6.07
N ALA A 60 -11.48 -13.24 5.03
CA ALA A 60 -12.85 -12.78 5.11
C ALA A 60 -13.68 -13.61 6.09
N ALA A 61 -13.56 -14.94 6.02
CA ALA A 61 -14.21 -15.84 6.96
C ALA A 61 -13.76 -15.57 8.39
N LEU A 62 -12.45 -15.42 8.63
CA LEU A 62 -11.89 -15.16 9.95
C LEU A 62 -12.39 -13.84 10.55
N VAL A 63 -12.35 -12.75 9.79
CA VAL A 63 -12.87 -11.44 10.23
C VAL A 63 -14.34 -11.54 10.62
N MET A 64 -15.13 -12.25 9.82
CA MET A 64 -16.56 -12.44 10.06
C MET A 64 -16.89 -13.37 11.25
N THR A 65 -15.93 -14.09 11.82
CA THR A 65 -16.14 -14.82 13.09
C THR A 65 -16.14 -13.90 14.31
N GLN A 66 -15.64 -12.68 14.19
CA GLN A 66 -15.49 -11.78 15.33
C GLN A 66 -16.76 -10.97 15.58
N LYS A 67 -17.05 -10.70 16.86
CA LYS A 67 -18.12 -9.79 17.26
C LYS A 67 -17.78 -8.36 16.84
N ASP A 68 -16.59 -7.90 17.21
CA ASP A 68 -15.99 -6.68 16.69
C ASP A 68 -15.32 -6.99 15.35
N VAL A 69 -15.95 -6.54 14.26
CA VAL A 69 -15.46 -6.73 12.89
C VAL A 69 -14.44 -5.67 12.51
N HIS A 70 -14.57 -4.47 13.09
CA HIS A 70 -13.73 -3.33 12.76
C HIS A 70 -12.27 -3.59 13.15
N THR A 71 -12.01 -4.00 14.39
CA THR A 71 -10.65 -4.22 14.88
C THR A 71 -9.81 -5.17 13.99
N PRO A 72 -10.25 -6.41 13.67
CA PRO A 72 -9.45 -7.28 12.81
C PRO A 72 -9.35 -6.78 11.35
N ALA A 73 -10.36 -6.07 10.82
CA ALA A 73 -10.30 -5.48 9.49
C ALA A 73 -9.30 -4.33 9.40
N SER A 74 -9.32 -3.42 10.38
CA SER A 74 -8.37 -2.30 10.49
C SER A 74 -6.93 -2.80 10.67
N ASN A 75 -6.72 -3.78 11.56
CA ASN A 75 -5.40 -4.36 11.78
C ASN A 75 -4.86 -5.09 10.52
N LEU A 76 -5.74 -5.71 9.72
CA LEU A 76 -5.34 -6.31 8.44
C LEU A 76 -4.72 -5.27 7.50
N VAL A 77 -5.26 -4.05 7.44
CA VAL A 77 -4.69 -2.96 6.62
C VAL A 77 -3.27 -2.63 7.07
N GLY A 78 -3.04 -2.54 8.39
CA GLY A 78 -1.71 -2.33 8.96
C GLY A 78 -0.72 -3.46 8.63
N ILE A 79 -1.14 -4.72 8.80
CA ILE A 79 -0.35 -5.90 8.45
C ILE A 79 -0.01 -5.89 6.94
N TYR A 80 -0.98 -5.58 6.09
CA TYR A 80 -0.81 -5.56 4.64
C TYR A 80 0.19 -4.49 4.19
N TYR A 81 0.02 -3.24 4.65
CA TYR A 81 0.95 -2.17 4.27
C TYR A 81 2.33 -2.34 4.87
N GLY A 82 2.44 -2.91 6.07
CA GLY A 82 3.73 -3.33 6.62
C GLY A 82 4.45 -4.30 5.68
N ALA A 83 3.77 -5.31 5.14
CA ALA A 83 4.38 -6.25 4.18
C ALA A 83 4.82 -5.53 2.90
N VAL A 84 3.97 -4.64 2.37
CA VAL A 84 4.26 -3.84 1.18
C VAL A 84 5.48 -2.94 1.35
N GLN A 85 5.69 -2.38 2.54
CA GLN A 85 6.81 -1.46 2.79
C GLN A 85 8.10 -2.21 3.14
N ASP A 86 8.02 -3.28 3.93
CA ASP A 86 9.19 -3.92 4.53
C ASP A 86 9.82 -5.01 3.64
N ILE A 87 9.04 -5.64 2.76
CA ILE A 87 9.51 -6.75 1.93
C ILE A 87 9.92 -6.24 0.54
N ASP A 88 11.24 -6.16 0.29
CA ASP A 88 11.79 -5.84 -1.04
C ASP A 88 11.80 -7.07 -1.95
N ASP A 89 10.61 -7.48 -2.40
CA ASP A 89 10.44 -8.55 -3.39
C ASP A 89 9.25 -8.22 -4.30
N GLU A 90 9.53 -8.06 -5.60
CA GLU A 90 8.53 -7.72 -6.61
C GLU A 90 7.49 -8.84 -6.81
N LYS A 91 7.90 -10.11 -6.71
CA LYS A 91 6.99 -11.25 -6.81
C LYS A 91 6.03 -11.25 -5.63
N ILE A 92 6.52 -11.01 -4.42
CA ILE A 92 5.67 -10.86 -3.23
C ILE A 92 4.75 -9.65 -3.38
N SER A 93 5.24 -8.53 -3.90
CA SER A 93 4.40 -7.36 -4.18
C SER A 93 3.26 -7.68 -5.15
N GLY A 94 3.53 -8.48 -6.19
CA GLY A 94 2.50 -8.99 -7.11
C GLY A 94 1.47 -9.86 -6.41
N VAL A 95 1.91 -10.82 -5.59
CA VAL A 95 1.02 -11.68 -4.77
C VAL A 95 0.13 -10.84 -3.84
N LEU A 96 0.66 -9.76 -3.27
CA LEU A 96 -0.11 -8.84 -2.43
C LEU A 96 -1.14 -8.02 -3.23
N VAL A 97 -0.84 -7.66 -4.49
CA VAL A 97 -1.83 -7.05 -5.41
C VAL A 97 -2.96 -8.04 -5.69
N ASP A 98 -2.62 -9.28 -6.05
CA ASP A 98 -3.59 -10.34 -6.34
C ASP A 98 -4.50 -10.58 -5.13
N TYR A 99 -3.90 -10.73 -3.94
CA TYR A 99 -4.63 -10.97 -2.69
C TYR A 99 -5.65 -9.89 -2.41
N LEU A 100 -5.27 -8.62 -2.53
CA LEU A 100 -6.18 -7.51 -2.27
C LEU A 100 -7.27 -7.42 -3.33
N ALA A 101 -6.95 -7.69 -4.60
CA ALA A 101 -7.94 -7.75 -5.67
C ALA A 101 -8.94 -8.89 -5.47
N GLU A 102 -8.49 -10.06 -5.01
CA GLU A 102 -9.36 -11.17 -4.64
C GLU A 102 -10.24 -10.83 -3.45
N LEU A 103 -9.67 -10.24 -2.39
CA LEU A 103 -10.40 -9.81 -1.21
C LEU A 103 -11.51 -8.81 -1.57
N ALA A 104 -11.21 -7.80 -2.39
CA ALA A 104 -12.18 -6.81 -2.83
C ALA A 104 -13.20 -7.33 -3.85
N SER A 105 -12.98 -8.52 -4.41
CA SER A 105 -13.91 -9.18 -5.33
C SER A 105 -14.84 -10.17 -4.62
N LEU A 106 -14.67 -10.39 -3.33
CA LEU A 106 -15.59 -11.22 -2.56
C LEU A 106 -17.00 -10.59 -2.50
N PRO A 107 -18.05 -11.41 -2.35
CA PRO A 107 -19.39 -10.90 -2.06
C PRO A 107 -19.40 -9.98 -0.84
N ASP A 108 -20.28 -8.99 -0.84
CA ASP A 108 -20.44 -8.09 0.30
C ASP A 108 -20.74 -8.88 1.58
N ALA A 109 -20.04 -8.56 2.66
CA ALA A 109 -20.20 -9.24 3.94
C ALA A 109 -21.60 -8.98 4.52
N ILE A 110 -22.24 -10.04 5.00
CA ILE A 110 -23.51 -10.02 5.71
C ILE A 110 -23.31 -10.64 7.09
N ASN A 111 -23.96 -10.11 8.12
CA ASN A 111 -23.97 -10.75 9.42
C ASN A 111 -24.87 -12.00 9.38
N GLU A 112 -24.32 -13.15 9.00
CA GLU A 112 -25.05 -14.44 9.01
C GLU A 112 -25.12 -15.08 10.40
N GLY A 113 -24.44 -14.51 11.40
CA GLY A 113 -24.40 -15.03 12.75
C GLY A 113 -25.68 -14.72 13.55
N PRO A 114 -25.90 -15.43 14.67
CA PRO A 114 -27.07 -15.20 15.52
C PRO A 114 -26.94 -13.95 16.41
N GLU A 115 -25.74 -13.38 16.54
CA GLU A 115 -25.46 -12.22 17.41
C GLU A 115 -25.24 -10.94 16.60
N MET A 116 -25.50 -9.79 17.22
CA MET A 116 -25.14 -8.49 16.66
C MET A 116 -23.61 -8.38 16.54
N LYS A 117 -23.17 -7.79 15.44
CA LYS A 117 -21.77 -7.42 15.21
C LYS A 117 -21.55 -5.95 15.50
N ILE A 118 -20.31 -5.58 15.82
CA ILE A 118 -19.90 -4.22 16.11
C ILE A 118 -18.98 -3.74 14.98
N VAL A 119 -19.28 -2.56 14.46
CA VAL A 119 -18.45 -1.81 13.52
C VAL A 119 -18.26 -0.39 14.04
N TRP A 120 -17.10 0.23 13.80
CA TRP A 120 -16.86 1.62 14.15
C TRP A 120 -17.04 2.52 12.93
N THR A 121 -17.76 3.63 13.08
CA THR A 121 -18.16 4.52 11.97
C THR A 121 -17.60 5.94 12.07
N GLY A 122 -16.42 6.12 12.70
CA GLY A 122 -15.85 7.45 12.90
C GLY A 122 -16.47 8.21 14.07
N LEU A 123 -17.76 8.03 14.29
CA LEU A 123 -18.59 8.73 15.28
C LEU A 123 -18.93 7.88 16.51
N GLY A 124 -18.69 6.57 16.44
CA GLY A 124 -18.95 5.64 17.53
C GLY A 124 -19.11 4.20 17.03
N ASP A 125 -19.49 3.31 17.94
CA ASP A 125 -19.81 1.92 17.66
C ASP A 125 -21.25 1.81 17.13
N GLU A 126 -21.41 1.10 16.02
CA GLU A 126 -22.69 0.71 15.47
C GLU A 126 -22.88 -0.80 15.56
N TYR A 127 -24.13 -1.20 15.80
CA TYR A 127 -24.52 -2.60 15.98
C TYR A 127 -25.25 -3.10 14.74
N VAL A 128 -24.70 -4.13 14.11
CA VAL A 128 -25.22 -4.73 12.88
C VAL A 128 -25.99 -6.00 13.21
N GLU A 129 -27.30 -5.98 13.01
CA GLU A 129 -28.21 -7.10 13.25
C GLU A 129 -27.94 -8.29 12.31
N PRO A 130 -28.34 -9.52 12.69
CA PRO A 130 -28.36 -10.66 11.78
C PRO A 130 -29.11 -10.37 10.47
N GLY A 131 -28.55 -10.80 9.35
CA GLY A 131 -29.05 -10.58 7.99
C GLY A 131 -28.75 -9.19 7.42
N GLN A 132 -28.16 -8.27 8.19
CA GLN A 132 -27.76 -6.95 7.69
C GLN A 132 -26.36 -6.97 7.06
N PRO A 133 -26.11 -6.14 6.04
CA PRO A 133 -24.78 -5.99 5.47
C PRO A 133 -23.81 -5.33 6.45
N ILE A 134 -22.54 -5.73 6.41
CA ILE A 134 -21.47 -5.05 7.14
C ILE A 134 -21.01 -3.83 6.34
N VAL A 135 -21.35 -2.65 6.84
CA VAL A 135 -21.03 -1.36 6.23
C VAL A 135 -20.28 -0.51 7.25
N PHE A 136 -19.17 0.06 6.80
CA PHE A 136 -18.36 1.04 7.53
C PHE A 136 -18.70 2.43 7.00
N GLU A 137 -18.23 3.48 7.69
CA GLU A 137 -18.42 4.88 7.24
C GLU A 137 -17.98 5.10 5.79
N THR A 138 -16.92 4.41 5.36
CA THR A 138 -16.30 4.55 4.03
C THR A 138 -16.81 3.57 2.98
N GLY A 139 -17.77 2.70 3.33
CA GLY A 139 -18.41 1.78 2.39
C GLY A 139 -18.53 0.34 2.89
N LYS A 140 -18.77 -0.59 1.97
CA LYS A 140 -18.92 -2.02 2.25
C LYS A 140 -17.56 -2.66 2.50
N LEU A 141 -17.51 -3.58 3.48
CA LEU A 141 -16.27 -4.15 4.01
C LEU A 141 -15.30 -4.68 2.93
N TRP A 142 -15.75 -5.55 2.03
CA TRP A 142 -14.82 -6.14 1.04
C TRP A 142 -14.69 -5.28 -0.20
N ARG A 143 -15.82 -4.94 -0.83
CA ARG A 143 -15.83 -4.19 -2.10
C ARG A 143 -15.11 -2.84 -2.02
N ASP A 144 -15.32 -2.11 -0.94
CA ASP A 144 -14.85 -0.72 -0.82
C ASP A 144 -13.57 -0.62 0.02
N LEU A 145 -13.11 -1.73 0.64
CA LEU A 145 -11.90 -1.82 1.46
C LEU A 145 -11.78 -0.63 2.44
N PRO A 146 -12.63 -0.54 3.47
CA PRO A 146 -12.65 0.59 4.38
C PRO A 146 -11.28 0.79 5.02
N GLU A 147 -10.95 2.05 5.29
CA GLU A 147 -9.64 2.52 5.78
C GLU A 147 -8.46 2.35 4.81
N PHE A 148 -8.58 1.56 3.73
CA PHE A 148 -7.46 1.31 2.82
C PHE A 148 -6.98 2.59 2.11
N GLY A 149 -7.92 3.40 1.59
CA GLY A 149 -7.63 4.65 0.89
C GLY A 149 -7.10 5.75 1.82
N TRP A 150 -7.61 5.81 3.05
CA TRP A 150 -7.11 6.74 4.07
C TRP A 150 -5.67 6.40 4.47
N ASN A 151 -5.40 5.14 4.80
CA ASN A 151 -4.04 4.67 5.11
C ASN A 151 -3.08 4.88 3.94
N LEU A 152 -3.54 4.63 2.70
CA LEU A 152 -2.73 4.91 1.51
C LEU A 152 -2.34 6.39 1.43
N THR A 153 -3.27 7.29 1.73
CA THR A 153 -3.04 8.74 1.69
C THR A 153 -1.99 9.16 2.72
N GLU A 154 -2.06 8.61 3.93
CA GLU A 154 -1.09 8.87 5.00
C GLU A 154 0.30 8.33 4.66
N ILE A 155 0.38 7.12 4.11
CA ILE A 155 1.65 6.50 3.72
C ILE A 155 2.25 7.23 2.51
N LEU A 156 1.43 7.76 1.59
CA LEU A 156 1.86 8.55 0.42
C LEU A 156 2.36 9.97 0.73
N GLN A 157 2.55 10.33 2.00
CA GLN A 157 3.22 11.58 2.37
C GLN A 157 4.71 11.62 1.99
N GLY A 158 5.32 10.47 1.67
CA GLY A 158 6.70 10.35 1.21
C GLY A 158 7.63 9.66 2.22
N PRO A 159 8.90 9.38 1.85
CA PRO A 159 9.92 8.86 2.76
C PRO A 159 10.18 9.79 3.95
N GLU A 160 9.80 11.08 3.87
CA GLU A 160 9.83 12.01 5.00
C GLU A 160 8.96 11.57 6.18
N GLN A 161 7.82 10.95 5.91
CA GLN A 161 6.93 10.47 6.95
C GLN A 161 7.58 9.32 7.71
N TYR A 162 8.22 8.39 6.99
CA TYR A 162 9.05 7.35 7.61
C TYR A 162 10.15 7.95 8.48
N LEU A 163 10.91 8.92 7.96
CA LEU A 163 11.96 9.60 8.73
C LEU A 163 11.40 10.28 9.98
N LYS A 164 10.22 10.88 9.92
CA LYS A 164 9.55 11.51 11.08
C LYS A 164 9.13 10.47 12.12
N MET A 165 8.55 9.35 11.70
CA MET A 165 8.09 8.28 12.61
C MET A 165 9.27 7.55 13.29
N HIS A 166 10.39 7.37 12.57
CA HIS A 166 11.56 6.61 13.03
C HIS A 166 12.71 7.50 13.54
N GLY A 167 12.40 8.69 14.07
CA GLY A 167 13.36 9.49 14.86
C GLY A 167 14.38 10.33 14.07
N GLY A 168 14.16 10.56 12.78
CA GLY A 168 14.77 11.63 11.97
C GLY A 168 16.29 11.59 11.75
N ARG A 169 17.02 10.68 12.40
CA ARG A 169 18.48 10.60 12.36
C ARG A 169 18.91 9.14 12.42
N LYS A 170 18.89 8.45 11.26
CA LYS A 170 19.87 7.42 10.82
C LYS A 170 19.38 6.42 9.76
N GLU A 171 18.12 6.45 9.31
CA GLU A 171 17.65 5.48 8.30
C GLU A 171 17.17 6.07 6.95
N PRO A 172 17.92 6.98 6.29
CA PRO A 172 17.58 7.39 4.91
C PRO A 172 17.45 6.20 3.95
N LEU A 173 18.30 5.17 4.12
CA LEU A 173 18.24 3.96 3.30
C LEU A 173 16.95 3.16 3.56
N GLY A 174 16.54 3.01 4.82
CA GLY A 174 15.28 2.35 5.18
C GLY A 174 14.07 3.11 4.63
N ALA A 175 14.04 4.44 4.79
CA ALA A 175 12.97 5.29 4.27
C ALA A 175 12.86 5.21 2.73
N MET A 176 14.01 5.28 2.05
CA MET A 176 14.09 5.16 0.59
C MET A 176 13.64 3.77 0.12
N GLN A 177 14.04 2.71 0.83
CA GLN A 177 13.67 1.35 0.49
C GLN A 177 12.18 1.10 0.70
N ALA A 178 11.61 1.50 1.85
CA ALA A 178 10.19 1.37 2.12
C ALA A 178 9.35 2.15 1.10
N TRP A 179 9.80 3.35 0.72
CA TRP A 179 9.17 4.15 -0.32
C TRP A 179 9.27 3.50 -1.71
N LYS A 180 10.43 2.92 -2.05
CA LYS A 180 10.62 2.14 -3.28
C LYS A 180 9.64 0.96 -3.33
N ASN A 181 9.56 0.18 -2.25
CA ASN A 181 8.73 -1.03 -2.16
C ASN A 181 7.23 -0.70 -2.33
N LEU A 182 6.75 0.33 -1.62
CA LEU A 182 5.39 0.84 -1.79
C LEU A 182 5.09 1.21 -3.24
N ASN A 183 6.01 1.92 -3.92
CA ASN A 183 5.81 2.34 -5.30
C ASN A 183 5.95 1.20 -6.31
N THR A 184 6.77 0.17 -6.03
CA THR A 184 6.75 -1.09 -6.77
C THR A 184 5.37 -1.72 -6.71
N TYR A 185 4.80 -1.86 -5.52
CA TYR A 185 3.44 -2.37 -5.32
C TYR A 185 2.39 -1.54 -6.08
N LEU A 186 2.44 -0.20 -5.98
CA LEU A 186 1.47 0.67 -6.65
C LEU A 186 1.59 0.63 -8.18
N ALA A 187 2.81 0.48 -8.71
CA ALA A 187 3.03 0.32 -10.14
C ALA A 187 2.51 -1.03 -10.65
N LEU A 188 2.76 -2.13 -9.91
CA LEU A 188 2.17 -3.44 -10.21
C LEU A 188 0.64 -3.38 -10.17
N ARG A 189 0.07 -2.69 -9.17
CA ARG A 189 -1.38 -2.47 -9.08
C ARG A 189 -1.92 -1.70 -10.28
N ALA A 190 -1.19 -0.71 -10.78
CA ALA A 190 -1.58 0.11 -11.92
C ALA A 190 -1.69 -0.67 -13.23
N VAL A 191 -0.84 -1.69 -13.43
CA VAL A 191 -0.86 -2.56 -14.62
C VAL A 191 -1.76 -3.79 -14.45
N HIS A 192 -2.19 -4.09 -13.23
CA HIS A 192 -2.99 -5.28 -12.93
C HIS A 192 -4.45 -5.13 -13.43
N PRO A 193 -4.94 -5.94 -14.39
CA PRO A 193 -6.27 -5.76 -15.01
C PRO A 193 -7.44 -5.74 -14.02
N LYS A 194 -7.51 -6.72 -13.11
CA LYS A 194 -8.60 -6.83 -12.11
C LYS A 194 -8.58 -5.67 -11.09
N ALA A 195 -7.42 -5.30 -10.57
CA ALA A 195 -7.28 -4.14 -9.69
C ALA A 195 -7.82 -2.85 -10.35
N GLN A 196 -7.65 -2.70 -11.66
CA GLN A 196 -8.15 -1.53 -12.39
C GLN A 196 -9.67 -1.54 -12.65
N THR A 197 -10.37 -2.63 -12.34
CA THR A 197 -11.85 -2.66 -12.35
C THR A 197 -12.46 -2.45 -10.96
N ILE A 198 -11.63 -2.40 -9.91
CA ILE A 198 -12.08 -2.26 -8.52
C ILE A 198 -11.91 -0.79 -8.09
N PRO A 199 -13.00 -0.04 -7.81
CA PRO A 199 -12.92 1.39 -7.52
C PRO A 199 -11.95 1.76 -6.39
N ALA A 200 -11.90 0.96 -5.32
CA ALA A 200 -11.00 1.18 -4.18
C ALA A 200 -9.50 1.03 -4.51
N MET A 201 -9.17 0.42 -5.65
CA MET A 201 -7.78 0.08 -6.03
C MET A 201 -7.24 0.91 -7.21
N VAL A 202 -8.10 1.45 -8.08
CA VAL A 202 -7.70 2.25 -9.25
C VAL A 202 -6.81 3.44 -8.83
N ASN A 203 -5.64 3.58 -9.47
CA ASN A 203 -4.63 4.55 -9.03
C ASN A 203 -3.58 4.97 -10.08
N LYS A 204 -3.85 4.80 -11.38
CA LYS A 204 -2.84 5.00 -12.44
C LYS A 204 -2.20 6.40 -12.42
N THR A 205 -2.93 7.42 -11.97
CA THR A 205 -2.46 8.82 -11.91
C THR A 205 -1.56 9.13 -10.72
N LEU A 206 -1.44 8.23 -9.74
CA LEU A 206 -0.56 8.46 -8.58
C LEU A 206 0.92 8.60 -8.96
N CYS A 207 1.34 8.00 -10.08
CA CYS A 207 2.70 8.11 -10.60
C CYS A 207 3.13 9.58 -10.79
N PHE A 208 2.23 10.47 -11.20
CA PHE A 208 2.54 11.89 -11.43
C PHE A 208 2.94 12.61 -10.15
N ARG A 209 2.32 12.28 -9.02
CA ARG A 209 2.74 12.80 -7.71
C ARG A 209 4.20 12.43 -7.43
N ILE A 210 4.56 11.17 -7.69
CA ILE A 210 5.89 10.64 -7.43
C ILE A 210 6.92 11.30 -8.37
N PHE A 211 6.60 11.44 -9.66
CA PHE A 211 7.47 12.12 -10.62
C PHE A 211 7.69 13.58 -10.26
N VAL A 212 6.65 14.31 -9.84
CA VAL A 212 6.80 15.70 -9.42
C VAL A 212 7.72 15.80 -8.21
N MET A 213 7.49 14.98 -7.17
CA MET A 213 8.28 15.00 -5.94
C MET A 213 9.73 14.58 -6.18
N ALA A 214 9.97 13.59 -7.05
CA ALA A 214 11.30 13.09 -7.36
C ALA A 214 12.09 13.97 -8.36
N LEU A 215 11.43 14.52 -9.39
CA LEU A 215 12.13 14.95 -10.62
C LEU A 215 11.91 16.42 -10.96
N GLU A 216 10.85 17.06 -10.44
CA GLU A 216 10.49 18.43 -10.82
C GLU A 216 10.74 19.47 -9.73
N GLN A 217 11.06 19.06 -8.49
CA GLN A 217 11.36 20.02 -7.43
C GLN A 217 12.86 20.36 -7.41
N ARG A 218 13.19 21.62 -7.11
CA ARG A 218 14.58 22.02 -6.86
C ARG A 218 15.06 21.46 -5.53
N SER A 219 16.31 21.02 -5.47
CA SER A 219 16.92 20.46 -4.24
C SER A 219 17.01 21.46 -3.08
N ASP A 220 16.98 22.77 -3.36
CA ASP A 220 16.96 23.83 -2.34
C ASP A 220 15.54 24.16 -1.83
N SER A 221 14.51 23.52 -2.36
CA SER A 221 13.12 23.71 -1.93
C SER A 221 12.71 22.73 -0.82
N ARG A 222 11.66 23.09 -0.04
CA ARG A 222 11.08 22.21 0.98
C ARG A 222 10.67 20.85 0.41
N LEU A 223 10.17 20.82 -0.82
CA LEU A 223 9.65 19.62 -1.47
C LEU A 223 10.75 18.81 -2.19
N GLY A 224 11.84 19.45 -2.62
CA GLY A 224 12.92 18.79 -3.36
C GLY A 224 14.17 18.44 -2.55
N ARG A 225 14.28 18.89 -1.29
CA ARG A 225 15.43 18.60 -0.43
C ARG A 225 15.74 17.11 -0.22
N ASN A 226 14.77 16.24 -0.50
CA ASN A 226 14.87 14.80 -0.38
C ASN A 226 14.59 14.07 -1.70
N SER A 227 14.63 14.74 -2.85
CA SER A 227 14.29 14.14 -4.15
C SER A 227 15.05 12.83 -4.43
N GLU A 228 16.28 12.70 -3.94
CA GLU A 228 17.07 11.44 -4.00
C GLU A 228 16.37 10.25 -3.33
N LEU A 229 15.65 10.46 -2.22
CA LEU A 229 14.89 9.40 -1.55
C LEU A 229 13.65 8.97 -2.37
N HIS A 230 13.17 9.84 -3.27
CA HIS A 230 12.02 9.57 -4.14
C HIS A 230 12.42 8.99 -5.50
N ALA A 231 13.64 9.23 -5.96
CA ALA A 231 14.08 8.84 -7.30
C ALA A 231 13.99 7.33 -7.59
N PRO A 232 14.35 6.42 -6.67
CA PRO A 232 14.15 4.99 -6.89
C PRO A 232 12.69 4.62 -7.12
N ALA A 233 11.75 5.23 -6.38
CA ALA A 233 10.33 4.99 -6.55
C ALA A 233 9.83 5.45 -7.93
N ALA A 234 10.26 6.64 -8.39
CA ALA A 234 9.95 7.11 -9.74
C ALA A 234 10.50 6.16 -10.82
N ALA A 235 11.71 5.62 -10.63
CA ALA A 235 12.29 4.65 -11.54
C ALA A 235 11.46 3.34 -11.60
N GLN A 236 10.94 2.86 -10.46
CA GLN A 236 10.05 1.68 -10.43
C GLN A 236 8.78 1.88 -11.25
N TRP A 237 8.14 3.04 -11.13
CA TRP A 237 6.96 3.38 -11.92
C TRP A 237 7.21 3.29 -13.43
N LEU A 238 8.32 3.86 -13.92
CA LEU A 238 8.65 3.76 -15.34
C LEU A 238 9.05 2.35 -15.78
N ARG A 239 9.71 1.58 -14.91
CA ARG A 239 10.12 0.20 -15.22
C ARG A 239 8.92 -0.74 -15.34
N ILE A 240 7.95 -0.61 -14.44
CA ILE A 240 6.82 -1.54 -14.32
C ILE A 240 5.61 -1.08 -15.15
N ALA A 241 5.26 0.21 -15.07
CA ALA A 241 4.04 0.78 -15.65
C ALA A 241 4.34 1.79 -16.77
N GLY A 242 5.49 1.65 -17.45
CA GLY A 242 5.95 2.60 -18.46
C GLY A 242 4.96 2.79 -19.62
N ASP A 243 4.37 1.70 -20.10
CA ASP A 243 3.40 1.72 -21.20
C ASP A 243 2.10 2.43 -20.79
N GLU A 244 1.60 2.17 -19.58
CA GLU A 244 0.44 2.85 -19.01
C GLU A 244 0.70 4.33 -18.83
N ILE A 245 1.88 4.72 -18.35
CA ILE A 245 2.28 6.12 -18.20
C ILE A 245 2.36 6.80 -19.56
N GLU A 246 2.92 6.14 -20.57
CA GLU A 246 2.94 6.65 -21.95
C GLU A 246 1.53 6.84 -22.52
N GLN A 247 0.60 5.95 -22.19
CA GLN A 247 -0.81 6.12 -22.57
C GLN A 247 -1.46 7.30 -21.85
N LEU A 248 -1.25 7.43 -20.53
CA LEU A 248 -1.74 8.59 -19.78
C LEU A 248 -1.20 9.90 -20.37
N CYS A 249 0.08 9.91 -20.79
CA CYS A 249 0.72 11.08 -21.38
C CYS A 249 0.31 11.40 -22.83
N LYS A 250 -0.39 10.49 -23.51
CA LYS A 250 -1.08 10.77 -24.77
C LYS A 250 -2.49 11.34 -24.55
N GLY A 251 -3.03 11.19 -23.34
CA GLY A 251 -4.34 11.66 -22.95
C GLY A 251 -4.38 13.15 -22.59
N THR A 252 -5.38 13.53 -21.80
CA THR A 252 -5.60 14.90 -21.33
C THR A 252 -5.28 15.08 -19.85
N GLU A 253 -4.45 14.19 -19.29
CA GLU A 253 -4.11 14.21 -17.87
C GLU A 253 -3.38 15.49 -17.47
N THR A 254 -3.74 16.03 -16.32
CA THR A 254 -3.12 17.24 -15.75
C THR A 254 -2.72 17.02 -14.31
N TRP A 255 -1.53 17.49 -13.96
CA TRP A 255 -1.02 17.46 -12.59
C TRP A 255 -0.20 18.72 -12.31
N PRO A 256 -0.25 19.29 -11.08
CA PRO A 256 0.56 20.45 -10.73
C PRO A 256 2.03 20.29 -11.10
N GLU A 257 2.60 21.29 -11.76
CA GLU A 257 4.02 21.35 -12.11
C GLU A 257 4.92 21.63 -10.90
N GLY A 258 6.12 21.04 -10.90
CA GLY A 258 7.23 21.43 -10.05
C GLY A 258 8.09 22.53 -10.67
N GLN A 259 8.97 23.14 -9.86
CA GLN A 259 9.70 24.33 -10.26
C GLN A 259 10.65 24.08 -11.44
N LEU A 260 11.34 22.94 -11.47
CA LEU A 260 12.27 22.62 -12.55
C LEU A 260 11.55 22.48 -13.90
N TRP A 261 10.37 21.86 -13.92
CA TRP A 261 9.58 21.76 -15.15
C TRP A 261 9.07 23.12 -15.60
N LYS A 262 8.57 23.92 -14.65
CA LYS A 262 8.13 25.29 -14.90
C LYS A 262 9.25 26.19 -15.45
N ASP A 263 10.46 26.07 -14.92
CA ASP A 263 11.63 26.84 -15.35
C ASP A 263 12.00 26.54 -16.82
N HIS A 264 11.56 25.40 -17.37
CA HIS A 264 11.72 25.02 -18.78
C HIS A 264 10.51 25.42 -19.66
N GLY A 265 9.61 26.26 -19.16
CA GLY A 265 8.38 26.64 -19.87
C GLY A 265 7.30 25.55 -19.84
N GLY A 266 7.41 24.62 -18.88
CA GLY A 266 6.43 23.57 -18.66
C GLY A 266 5.04 24.09 -18.31
N THR A 267 4.04 23.20 -18.41
CA THR A 267 2.67 23.43 -17.96
C THR A 267 2.19 22.28 -17.07
N ASN A 268 1.00 22.42 -16.48
CA ASN A 268 0.35 21.33 -15.73
C ASN A 268 -0.02 20.10 -16.58
N ARG A 269 0.14 20.13 -17.91
CA ARG A 269 -0.13 18.95 -18.74
C ARG A 269 0.89 17.86 -18.46
N CYS A 270 0.42 16.63 -18.30
CA CYS A 270 1.28 15.45 -18.22
C CYS A 270 1.44 14.86 -19.62
N ASP A 271 2.16 15.54 -20.50
CA ASP A 271 2.30 15.13 -21.91
C ASP A 271 3.64 14.42 -22.21
N GLY A 272 3.84 14.04 -23.47
CA GLY A 272 5.09 13.42 -23.92
C GLY A 272 6.35 14.25 -23.64
N ALA A 273 6.26 15.58 -23.65
CA ALA A 273 7.40 16.45 -23.34
C ALA A 273 7.77 16.35 -21.85
N ARG A 274 6.77 16.37 -20.96
CA ARG A 274 6.98 16.18 -19.52
C ARG A 274 7.49 14.78 -19.19
N LEU A 275 7.01 13.75 -19.90
CA LEU A 275 7.55 12.39 -19.78
C LEU A 275 9.02 12.30 -20.21
N THR A 276 9.39 12.92 -21.33
CA THR A 276 10.80 13.02 -21.76
C THR A 276 11.65 13.73 -20.72
N PHE A 277 11.14 14.82 -20.13
CA PHE A 277 11.80 15.52 -19.03
C PHE A 277 12.07 14.59 -17.85
N TRP A 278 11.06 13.84 -17.38
CA TRP A 278 11.22 12.87 -16.29
C TRP A 278 12.26 11.78 -16.60
N LYS A 279 12.18 11.17 -17.79
CA LYS A 279 13.15 10.14 -18.24
C LYS A 279 14.58 10.69 -18.28
N SER A 280 14.76 11.95 -18.70
CA SER A 280 16.07 12.62 -18.69
C SER A 280 16.59 12.82 -17.27
N ARG A 281 15.76 13.34 -16.37
CA ARG A 281 16.14 13.59 -14.97
C ARG A 281 16.57 12.31 -14.25
N LEU A 282 15.84 11.21 -14.43
CA LEU A 282 16.23 9.92 -13.85
C LEU A 282 17.56 9.40 -14.41
N ARG A 283 17.85 9.65 -15.69
CA ARG A 283 19.14 9.30 -16.30
C ARG A 283 20.27 10.10 -15.68
N ASP A 284 20.09 11.41 -15.53
CA ASP A 284 21.09 12.30 -14.91
C ASP A 284 21.41 11.89 -13.47
N MET A 285 20.41 11.33 -12.76
CA MET A 285 20.54 10.82 -11.40
C MET A 285 21.05 9.36 -11.33
N GLY A 286 21.28 8.70 -12.47
CA GLY A 286 21.78 7.31 -12.52
C GLY A 286 20.74 6.22 -12.28
N TYR A 287 19.44 6.56 -12.29
CA TYR A 287 18.33 5.63 -12.05
C TYR A 287 17.64 5.12 -13.32
N TRP A 288 18.10 5.55 -14.51
CA TRP A 288 17.54 5.12 -15.80
C TRP A 288 18.63 4.93 -16.85
N THR A 289 18.81 3.69 -17.33
CA THR A 289 19.72 3.37 -18.44
C THR A 289 18.92 3.00 -19.67
N THR A 290 19.31 3.52 -20.84
CA THR A 290 18.66 3.24 -22.13
C THR A 290 19.00 1.86 -22.70
N THR A 291 19.57 0.94 -21.91
CA THR A 291 20.04 -0.34 -22.44
C THR A 291 18.90 -1.33 -22.52
N VAL A 292 18.11 -1.20 -23.59
CA VAL A 292 17.24 -2.27 -24.08
C VAL A 292 18.17 -3.37 -24.62
N TYR A 293 18.47 -4.38 -23.80
CA TYR A 293 18.95 -5.64 -24.35
C TYR A 293 17.72 -6.37 -24.90
N TYR A 294 17.51 -6.27 -26.20
CA TYR A 294 16.73 -7.27 -26.91
C TYR A 294 17.51 -8.58 -26.85
N VAL A 295 17.00 -9.57 -26.11
CA VAL A 295 17.29 -10.99 -26.30
C VAL A 295 15.98 -11.74 -26.29
#